data_AF-A0AA38GK10-F1
#
_entry.id   AF-A0AA38GK10-F1
#
_cell.length_a   1.000
_cell.length_b   1.000
_cell.length_c   1.000
_cell.angle_alpha   90.00
_cell.angle_beta   90.00
_cell.angle_gamma   90.00
#
_symmetry.space_group_name_H-M   'P 1'
#
loop_
_entity.id
_entity.type
_entity.pdbx_description
1 polymer ?
#
loop_
_entity_poly.entity_id
_entity_poly.type
_entity_poly.pdbx_seq_one_letter_code
_entity_poly.pdbx_strand_id
1 'polypeptide(L)'
;NKYNDEQSIAFFSQSLNDCELRYSFIEKHVLAVIKSLKKFKHLVSNNKVQLLVSHAGVKDFLLNKDLNEKRAGWITRVMEYDIEIKITKLVRGK
;
A
#
# COMPACT_ATOMS: atom_id res chain seq x y z
N ASN A 1 -15.39 13.45 21.57
CA ASN A 1 -15.09 12.01 21.49
C ASN A 1 -13.57 11.86 21.36
N LYS A 2 -12.79 12.26 22.38
CA LYS A 2 -12.12 11.39 23.37
C LYS A 2 -11.33 10.23 22.73
N TYR A 3 -10.05 10.53 22.49
CA TYR A 3 -8.90 9.67 22.20
C TYR A 3 -9.01 8.69 21.03
N ASN A 4 -8.50 9.18 19.90
CA ASN A 4 -8.01 8.37 18.79
C ASN A 4 -6.73 7.65 19.25
N ASP A 5 -6.87 6.60 20.07
CA ASP A 5 -5.79 5.72 20.58
C ASP A 5 -5.22 4.82 19.46
N GLU A 6 -4.93 5.41 18.30
CA GLU A 6 -4.22 4.74 17.22
C GLU A 6 -2.72 4.74 17.55
N GLN A 7 -2.29 3.74 18.32
CA GLN A 7 -0.88 3.58 18.66
C GLN A 7 -0.10 2.98 17.49
N SER A 8 0.92 3.69 17.01
CA SER A 8 1.84 3.18 15.99
C SER A 8 2.61 1.97 16.51
N ILE A 9 2.50 0.83 15.83
CA ILE A 9 3.21 -0.40 16.20
C ILE A 9 4.62 -0.40 15.61
N ALA A 10 4.76 -0.02 14.35
CA ALA A 10 6.03 -0.03 13.64
C ALA A 10 6.02 0.93 12.45
N PHE A 11 7.19 1.46 12.13
CA PHE A 11 7.44 2.25 10.92
C PHE A 11 8.34 1.47 9.97
N PHE A 12 8.12 1.64 8.67
CA PHE A 12 8.94 1.03 7.63
C PHE A 12 9.21 2.04 6.52
N SER A 13 10.47 2.13 6.14
CA SER A 13 10.93 2.89 4.98
C SER A 13 11.98 2.07 4.25
N GLN A 14 12.02 2.19 2.93
CA GLN A 14 13.00 1.50 2.09
C GLN A 14 13.32 2.34 0.86
N SER A 15 14.61 2.39 0.52
CA SER A 15 15.08 3.00 -0.72
C SER A 15 14.62 2.21 -1.95
N LEU A 16 14.47 2.92 -3.07
CA LEU A 16 14.17 2.31 -4.37
C LEU A 16 15.46 1.88 -5.05
N ASN A 17 15.45 0.71 -5.69
CA ASN A 17 16.54 0.24 -6.54
C ASN A 17 16.56 1.01 -7.89
N ASP A 18 17.67 0.97 -8.62
CA ASP A 18 17.81 1.65 -9.93
C ASP A 18 16.67 1.34 -10.92
N CYS A 19 16.24 0.08 -10.97
CA CYS A 19 15.12 -0.34 -11.81
C CYS A 19 13.78 0.24 -11.33
N GLU A 20 13.59 0.41 -10.02
CA GLU A 20 12.37 0.93 -9.40
C GLU A 20 12.30 2.46 -9.49
N LEU A 21 13.46 3.14 -9.57
CA LEU A 21 13.54 4.58 -9.79
C LEU A 21 12.91 5.00 -11.12
N ARG A 22 12.92 4.12 -12.12
CA ARG A 22 12.30 4.34 -13.44
C ARG A 22 10.77 4.19 -13.44
N TYR A 23 10.16 3.74 -12.34
CA TYR A 23 8.71 3.54 -12.29
C TYR A 23 7.95 4.86 -12.22
N SER A 24 6.72 4.84 -12.73
CA SER A 24 5.81 5.97 -12.60
C SER A 24 5.48 6.25 -11.13
N PHE A 25 4.99 7.45 -10.85
CA PHE A 25 4.60 7.86 -9.50
C PHE A 25 3.62 6.88 -8.84
N ILE A 26 2.62 6.41 -9.59
CA ILE A 26 1.59 5.47 -9.10
C ILE A 26 2.23 4.10 -8.80
N GLU A 27 3.07 3.60 -9.69
CA GLU A 27 3.75 2.30 -9.51
C GLU A 27 4.69 2.31 -8.30
N LYS A 28 5.36 3.45 -8.02
CA LYS A 28 6.17 3.62 -6.80
C LYS A 28 5.32 3.54 -5.53
N HIS A 29 4.13 4.13 -5.53
CA HIS A 29 3.21 4.05 -4.39
C HIS A 29 2.72 2.63 -4.17
N VAL A 30 2.29 1.94 -5.24
CA VAL A 30 1.86 0.53 -5.16
C VAL A 30 2.99 -0.36 -4.67
N LEU A 31 4.20 -0.15 -5.18
CA LEU A 31 5.38 -0.89 -4.75
C LEU A 31 5.68 -0.67 -3.26
N ALA A 32 5.54 0.56 -2.76
CA ALA A 32 5.71 0.85 -1.34
C ALA A 32 4.70 0.08 -0.48
N VAL A 33 3.44 -0.01 -0.92
CA VAL A 33 2.40 -0.82 -0.26
C VAL A 33 2.81 -2.30 -0.22
N ILE A 34 3.20 -2.87 -1.36
CA ILE A 34 3.59 -4.28 -1.46
C ILE A 34 4.79 -4.59 -0.56
N LYS A 35 5.79 -3.71 -0.53
CA LYS A 35 6.97 -3.84 0.34
C LYS A 35 6.58 -3.79 1.82
N SER A 36 5.68 -2.88 2.21
CA SER A 36 5.15 -2.79 3.57
C SER A 36 4.37 -4.04 3.95
N LEU A 37 3.46 -4.53 3.09
CA LEU A 37 2.70 -5.76 3.34
C LEU A 37 3.63 -6.97 3.50
N LYS A 38 4.68 -7.06 2.68
CA LYS A 38 5.70 -8.11 2.81
C LYS A 38 6.46 -8.02 4.14
N LYS A 39 6.81 -6.81 4.59
CA LYS A 39 7.50 -6.58 5.87
C LYS A 39 6.62 -6.94 7.06
N PHE A 40 5.35 -6.55 7.01
CA PHE A 40 4.38 -6.73 8.08
C PHE A 40 3.49 -7.96 7.89
N LYS A 41 3.91 -8.93 7.08
CA LYS A 41 3.12 -10.13 6.78
C LYS A 41 2.60 -10.81 8.05
N HIS A 42 3.44 -10.92 9.08
CA HIS A 42 3.07 -11.52 10.38
C HIS A 42 1.95 -10.76 11.12
N LEU A 43 1.81 -9.44 10.90
CA LEU A 43 0.74 -8.61 11.49
C LEU A 43 -0.53 -8.62 10.63
N VAL A 44 -0.35 -8.66 9.31
CA VAL A 44 -1.41 -8.42 8.32
C VAL A 44 -2.09 -9.72 7.84
N SER A 45 -1.41 -10.87 7.85
CA SER A 45 -1.92 -12.11 7.25
C SER A 45 -3.23 -12.65 7.86
N ASN A 46 -3.53 -12.35 9.12
CA ASN A 46 -4.71 -12.90 9.82
C ASN A 46 -5.76 -11.83 10.19
N ASN A 47 -5.53 -10.58 9.78
CA ASN A 47 -6.35 -9.44 10.21
C ASN A 47 -6.84 -8.64 9.01
N LYS A 48 -8.01 -8.03 9.14
CA LYS A 48 -8.48 -7.03 8.18
C LYS A 48 -7.64 -5.77 8.34
N VAL A 49 -7.02 -5.31 7.25
CA VAL A 49 -6.13 -4.15 7.29
C VAL A 49 -6.71 -3.01 6.48
N GLN A 50 -6.81 -1.84 7.10
CA GLN A 50 -7.17 -0.61 6.41
C GLN A 50 -5.91 0.04 5.84
N LEU A 51 -5.81 0.05 4.52
CA LEU A 51 -4.71 0.71 3.82
C LEU A 51 -5.09 2.14 3.49
N LEU A 52 -4.39 3.09 4.11
CA LEU A 52 -4.53 4.51 3.81
C LEU A 52 -3.57 4.90 2.68
N VAL A 53 -4.12 5.34 1.56
CA VAL A 53 -3.35 5.85 0.42
C VAL A 53 -3.71 7.29 0.14
N SER A 54 -2.71 8.12 -0.17
CA SER A 54 -2.92 9.54 -0.49
C SER A 54 -3.45 9.76 -1.91
N HIS A 55 -3.31 8.77 -2.79
CA HIS A 55 -3.57 8.91 -4.22
C HIS A 55 -4.60 7.89 -4.71
N ALA A 56 -5.67 8.38 -5.35
CA ALA A 56 -6.77 7.56 -5.87
C ALA A 56 -6.28 6.52 -6.89
N GLY A 57 -5.30 6.87 -7.73
CA GLY A 57 -4.77 5.96 -8.75
C GLY A 57 -4.13 4.68 -8.21
N VAL A 58 -3.78 4.60 -6.92
CA VAL A 58 -3.35 3.32 -6.30
C VAL A 58 -4.53 2.36 -6.15
N LYS A 59 -5.71 2.89 -5.79
CA LYS A 59 -6.94 2.11 -5.73
C LYS A 59 -7.29 1.58 -7.12
N ASP A 60 -7.26 2.44 -8.13
CA ASP A 60 -7.48 2.03 -9.53
C ASP A 60 -6.46 0.99 -9.99
N PHE A 61 -5.18 1.17 -9.67
CA PHE A 61 -4.15 0.20 -10.05
C PHE A 61 -4.39 -1.19 -9.45
N LEU A 62 -4.88 -1.26 -8.21
CA LEU A 62 -5.15 -2.53 -7.53
C LEU A 62 -6.46 -3.17 -7.97
N LEU A 63 -7.44 -2.38 -8.43
CA LEU A 63 -8.73 -2.85 -8.94
C LEU A 63 -8.69 -3.26 -10.41
N ASN A 64 -7.88 -2.57 -11.23
CA ASN A 64 -7.75 -2.85 -12.65
C ASN A 64 -6.84 -4.06 -12.89
N LYS A 65 -7.45 -5.17 -13.34
CA LYS A 65 -6.74 -6.40 -13.74
C LYS A 65 -6.10 -6.26 -15.13
N ASP A 66 -5.32 -5.22 -15.35
CA ASP A 66 -4.62 -5.04 -16.62
C ASP A 66 -3.51 -6.10 -16.81
N LEU A 67 -3.47 -6.69 -18.01
CA LEU A 67 -2.77 -7.91 -18.42
C LEU A 67 -1.23 -7.81 -18.47
N ASN A 68 -0.61 -6.80 -17.86
CA ASN A 68 0.85 -6.73 -17.85
C ASN A 68 1.38 -7.70 -16.80
N GLU A 69 2.14 -8.73 -17.21
CA GLU A 69 2.52 -9.90 -16.39
C GLU A 69 3.13 -9.52 -15.04
N LYS A 70 3.94 -8.46 -15.03
CA LYS A 70 4.53 -7.88 -13.82
C LYS A 70 3.50 -7.29 -12.84
N ARG A 71 2.47 -6.62 -13.36
CA ARG A 71 1.38 -6.05 -12.55
C ARG A 71 0.48 -7.15 -12.00
N ALA A 72 0.23 -8.19 -12.79
CA ALA A 72 -0.52 -9.36 -12.33
C ALA A 72 0.11 -9.96 -11.07
N GLY A 73 1.44 -10.16 -11.05
CA GLY A 73 2.14 -10.68 -9.86
C GLY A 73 2.00 -9.77 -8.62
N TRP A 74 1.96 -8.45 -8.82
CA TRP A 74 1.74 -7.48 -7.75
C TRP A 74 0.30 -7.51 -7.22
N ILE A 75 -0.67 -7.59 -8.12
CA ILE A 75 -2.09 -7.67 -7.78
C ILE A 75 -2.36 -8.97 -6.99
N THR A 76 -1.85 -10.12 -7.46
CA THR A 76 -1.96 -11.39 -6.74
C THR A 76 -1.41 -11.27 -5.32
N ARG A 77 -0.25 -10.62 -5.14
CA ARG A 77 0.36 -10.43 -3.83
C ARG A 77 -0.51 -9.62 -2.87
N VAL A 78 -1.21 -8.61 -3.39
CA VAL A 78 -2.09 -7.75 -2.58
C VAL A 78 -3.41 -8.45 -2.31
N MET A 79 -3.95 -9.18 -3.28
CA MET A 79 -5.20 -9.96 -3.14
C MET A 79 -5.08 -11.14 -2.16
N GLU A 80 -3.87 -11.60 -1.83
CA GLU A 80 -3.64 -12.58 -0.75
C GLU A 80 -4.05 -12.05 0.64
N TYR A 81 -4.24 -10.74 0.81
CA TYR A 81 -4.57 -10.10 2.09
C TYR A 81 -5.97 -9.46 2.05
N ASP A 82 -6.68 -9.50 3.19
CA ASP A 82 -7.98 -8.82 3.34
C ASP A 82 -7.77 -7.32 3.64
N ILE A 83 -7.58 -6.54 2.57
CA ILE A 83 -7.23 -5.12 2.65
C ILE A 83 -8.40 -4.23 2.20
N GLU A 84 -8.78 -3.28 3.04
CA GLU A 84 -9.71 -2.21 2.70
C GLU A 84 -8.93 -0.93 2.34
N ILE A 85 -9.01 -0.50 1.08
CA ILE A 85 -8.30 0.69 0.60
C ILE A 85 -9.14 1.94 0.88
N LYS A 86 -8.61 2.86 1.69
CA LYS A 86 -9.20 4.18 1.94
C LYS A 86 -8.29 5.28 1.41
N ILE A 87 -8.90 6.23 0.71
CA ILE A 87 -8.21 7.44 0.25
C ILE A 87 -8.20 8.42 1.41
N THR A 88 -7.02 8.73 1.93
CA THR A 88 -6.86 9.78 2.93
C THR A 88 -6.52 11.10 2.25
N LYS A 89 -7.22 12.17 2.63
CA LYS A 89 -6.79 13.52 2.27
C LYS A 89 -5.61 13.84 3.17
N LEU A 90 -4.49 14.22 2.56
CA LEU A 90 -3.28 14.62 3.28
C LEU A 90 -3.67 15.74 4.25
N VAL A 91 -3.80 15.42 5.53
CA VAL A 91 -4.06 16.40 6.57
C VAL A 91 -2.75 17.14 6.74
N ARG A 92 -2.60 18.26 6.01
CA ARG A 92 -1.48 19.18 6.24
C ARG A 92 -1.56 19.60 7.70
N GLY A 93 -0.60 19.16 8.50
CA GLY A 93 -0.38 19.71 9.83
C GLY A 93 -0.29 21.23 9.69
N LYS A 94 -1.05 21.94 10.53
CA LYS A 94 -0.90 23.38 10.69
C LYS A 94 0.45 23.72 11.31
#